data_AF-A0A645CX86-F1
#
_entry.id   AF-A0A645CX86-F1
#
_cell.length_a   1.000
_cell.length_b   1.000
_cell.length_c   1.000
_cell.angle_alpha   90.00
_cell.angle_beta   90.00
_cell.angle_gamma   90.00
#
_symmetry.space_group_name_H-M   'P 1'
#
loop_
_entity.id
_entity.type
_entity.pdbx_description
1 polymer ?
#
loop_
_entity_poly.entity_id
_entity_poly.type
_entity_poly.pdbx_seq_one_letter_code
_entity_poly.pdbx_strand_id
1 'polypeptide(L)' 'MEEQSSLADRFGLSITFSRPDKEEFLEIVTVLAKKNGLSLSPEELAVGAQAFALRRGGRSPRVARQYVEHLVAIRTQKER' A
#
# COMPACT_ATOMS: atom_id res chain seq x y z
N MET A 1 -42.36 13.83 -7.61
CA MET A 1 -41.75 12.70 -6.87
C MET A 1 -40.90 11.97 -7.89
N GLU A 2 -39.75 12.55 -8.23
CA GLU A 2 -38.67 12.00 -9.06
C GLU A 2 -37.43 12.88 -8.72
N GLU A 3 -36.95 12.81 -7.48
CA GLU A 3 -35.90 11.89 -7.01
C GLU A 3 -34.54 12.19 -7.64
N GLN A 4 -33.69 12.78 -6.80
CA GLN A 4 -32.28 13.08 -6.95
C GLN A 4 -31.56 12.30 -8.07
N SER A 5 -31.25 12.98 -9.19
CA SER A 5 -30.28 12.47 -10.17
C SER A 5 -28.98 12.13 -9.43
N SER A 6 -28.63 10.84 -9.41
CA SER A 6 -27.42 10.37 -8.74
C SER A 6 -26.19 11.06 -9.37
N LEU A 7 -25.18 11.39 -8.56
CA LEU A 7 -23.96 12.06 -9.04
C LEU A 7 -23.27 11.27 -10.18
N ALA A 8 -23.42 9.94 -10.22
CA ALA A 8 -22.87 9.09 -11.27
C ALA A 8 -23.44 9.40 -12.67
N ASP A 9 -24.71 9.82 -12.74
CA ASP A 9 -25.41 10.16 -13.99
C ASP A 9 -24.88 11.47 -14.61
N ARG A 10 -24.37 12.39 -13.78
CA ARG A 10 -23.87 13.70 -14.24
C ARG A 10 -22.49 13.69 -14.85
N PHE A 11 -21.63 12.74 -14.45
CA PHE A 11 -20.23 12.72 -14.87
C PHE A 11 -19.92 11.70 -15.97
N GLY A 12 -20.75 10.66 -16.14
CA GLY A 12 -20.62 9.68 -17.24
C GLY A 12 -19.28 8.93 -17.32
N LEU A 13 -18.36 9.17 -16.39
CA LEU A 13 -16.97 8.69 -16.38
C LEU A 13 -16.79 7.74 -15.19
N SER A 14 -16.49 6.48 -15.51
CA SER A 14 -16.10 5.47 -14.53
C SER A 14 -14.58 5.30 -14.55
N ILE A 15 -13.92 5.57 -13.43
CA ILE A 15 -12.47 5.32 -13.27
C ILE A 15 -12.29 3.96 -12.62
N THR A 16 -11.77 2.99 -13.38
CA THR A 16 -11.50 1.64 -12.88
C THR A 16 -10.17 1.62 -12.14
N PHE A 17 -10.18 1.19 -10.88
CA PHE A 17 -8.97 0.96 -10.10
C PHE A 17 -8.59 -0.52 -10.14
N SER A 18 -7.54 -0.85 -10.88
CA SER A 18 -6.95 -2.18 -10.89
C SER A 18 -6.10 -2.42 -9.65
N ARG A 19 -6.05 -3.67 -9.17
CA ARG A 19 -5.12 -4.04 -8.10
C ARG A 19 -3.70 -4.08 -8.66
N PRO A 20 -2.71 -3.51 -7.96
CA PRO A 20 -1.32 -3.57 -8.40
C PRO A 20 -0.85 -5.02 -8.44
N ASP A 21 -0.03 -5.34 -9.44
CA ASP A 21 0.62 -6.65 -9.49
C ASP A 21 1.66 -6.78 -8.37
N LYS A 22 2.25 -7.97 -8.21
CA LYS A 22 3.32 -8.23 -7.24
C LYS A 22 4.48 -7.24 -7.41
N GLU A 23 4.90 -7.02 -8.64
CA GLU A 23 6.06 -6.18 -8.96
C GLU A 23 5.79 -4.72 -8.60
N GLU A 24 4.65 -4.16 -9.01
CA GLU A 24 4.23 -2.81 -8.63
C GLU A 24 4.08 -2.66 -7.11
N PHE A 25 3.53 -3.67 -6.43
CA PHE A 25 3.42 -3.65 -4.97
C PHE A 25 4.79 -3.58 -4.29
N LEU A 26 5.75 -4.36 -4.77
CA LEU A 26 7.12 -4.35 -4.25
C LEU A 26 7.85 -3.04 -4.54
N GLU A 27 7.61 -2.44 -5.71
CA GLU A 27 8.15 -1.13 -6.06
C GLU A 27 7.61 -0.05 -5.11
N ILE A 28 6.31 -0.03 -4.86
CA ILE A 28 5.67 0.90 -3.90
C ILE A 28 6.29 0.75 -2.52
N VAL A 29 6.45 -0.48 -2.02
CA VAL A 29 7.09 -0.74 -0.72
C VAL A 29 8.53 -0.22 -0.70
N THR A 30 9.30 -0.48 -1.76
CA THR A 30 10.71 -0.07 -1.87
C THR A 30 10.84 1.46 -1.85
N VAL A 31 10.01 2.16 -2.62
CA VAL A 31 9.99 3.63 -2.64
C VAL A 31 9.60 4.20 -1.29
N LEU A 32 8.57 3.64 -0.65
CA LEU A 32 8.13 4.06 0.68
C LEU A 32 9.20 3.80 1.76
N ALA A 33 9.89 2.66 1.70
CA ALA A 33 10.96 2.32 2.62
C ALA A 33 12.14 3.29 2.47
N LYS A 34 12.57 3.58 1.24
CA LYS A 34 13.60 4.59 0.96
C LYS A 34 13.21 5.97 1.47
N LYS A 35 11.96 6.39 1.25
CA LYS A 35 11.44 7.68 1.73
C LYS A 35 11.47 7.81 3.26
N ASN A 36 11.35 6.70 3.98
CA ASN A 36 11.43 6.66 5.45
C ASN A 36 12.86 6.37 5.97
N GLY A 37 13.88 6.35 5.10
CA GLY A 37 15.27 6.10 5.51
C GLY A 37 15.53 4.66 5.99
N LEU A 38 14.67 3.70 5.65
CA LEU A 38 14.89 2.30 6.00
C LEU A 38 15.98 1.70 5.11
N SER A 39 17.15 1.44 5.69
CA SER A 39 18.27 0.75 5.01
C SER A 39 18.08 -0.78 5.07
N LEU A 40 17.00 -1.27 4.47
CA LEU A 40 16.73 -2.70 4.32
C LEU A 40 17.04 -3.15 2.89
N SER A 41 17.53 -4.37 2.74
CA SER A 41 17.73 -4.97 1.42
C SER A 41 16.39 -5.15 0.69
N PRO A 42 16.35 -4.99 -0.64
CA PRO A 42 15.13 -5.16 -1.43
C PRO A 42 14.52 -6.56 -1.27
N GLU A 43 15.36 -7.58 -1.09
CA GLU A 43 14.93 -8.96 -0.84
C GLU A 43 14.19 -9.11 0.50
N GLU A 44 14.75 -8.53 1.57
CA GLU A 44 14.13 -8.52 2.90
C GLU A 44 12.79 -7.79 2.91
N LEU A 45 12.74 -6.63 2.25
CA LEU A 45 11.50 -5.87 2.05
C LEU A 45 10.48 -6.69 1.27
N ALA A 46 10.91 -7.42 0.24
CA ALA A 46 10.00 -8.21 -0.58
C ALA A 46 9.42 -9.41 0.16
N VAL A 47 10.23 -10.13 0.94
CA VAL A 47 9.76 -11.25 1.75
C VAL A 47 8.81 -10.76 2.84
N GLY A 48 9.21 -9.73 3.59
CA GLY A 48 8.39 -9.17 4.66
C GLY A 48 7.09 -8.55 4.17
N ALA A 49 7.12 -7.80 3.07
CA ALA A 49 5.92 -7.21 2.47
C ALA A 49 4.95 -8.26 1.93
N GLN A 50 5.45 -9.35 1.32
CA GLN A 50 4.59 -10.46 0.88
C GLN A 50 3.91 -11.15 2.07
N ALA A 51 4.67 -11.44 3.14
CA ALA A 51 4.11 -12.02 4.35
C ALA A 51 3.07 -11.09 5.01
N PHE A 52 3.35 -9.79 5.03
CA PHE A 52 2.44 -8.79 5.58
C PHE A 52 1.16 -8.65 4.73
N ALA A 53 1.29 -8.68 3.40
CA ALA A 53 0.16 -8.65 2.47
C ALA A 53 -0.72 -9.89 2.61
N LEU A 54 -0.12 -11.08 2.77
CA LEU A 54 -0.87 -12.31 3.00
C LEU A 54 -1.70 -12.24 4.29
N ARG A 55 -1.13 -11.67 5.36
CA ARG A 55 -1.83 -11.50 6.65
C ARG A 55 -2.94 -10.45 6.63
N ARG A 56 -2.80 -9.38 5.82
CA ARG A 56 -3.71 -8.22 5.79
C ARG A 56 -4.78 -8.29 4.69
N GLY A 57 -4.85 -9.39 3.95
CA GLY A 57 -5.91 -9.61 2.95
C GLY A 57 -5.58 -9.13 1.54
N GLY A 58 -4.30 -9.06 1.18
CA GLY A 58 -3.85 -8.91 -0.21
C GLY A 58 -2.90 -7.75 -0.47
N ARG A 59 -2.52 -7.63 -1.74
CA ARG A 59 -1.58 -6.62 -2.24
C ARG A 59 -2.37 -5.36 -2.58
N SER A 60 -2.20 -4.32 -1.77
CA SER A 60 -2.76 -3.01 -2.04
C SER A 60 -1.77 -1.91 -1.63
N PRO A 61 -1.85 -0.72 -2.23
CA PRO A 61 -0.98 0.41 -1.86
C PRO A 61 -1.12 0.77 -0.38
N ARG A 62 -2.34 0.60 0.18
CA ARG A 62 -2.61 0.83 1.59
C ARG A 62 -1.83 -0.14 2.49
N VAL A 63 -1.79 -1.42 2.12
CA VAL A 63 -1.06 -2.44 2.87
C VAL A 63 0.45 -2.22 2.77
N ALA A 64 0.96 -1.78 1.60
CA ALA A 64 2.37 -1.40 1.45
C ALA A 64 2.76 -0.28 2.42
N ARG A 65 1.93 0.76 2.53
CA ARG A 65 2.15 1.85 3.47
C ARG A 65 2.13 1.38 4.91
N GLN A 66 1.13 0.56 5.29
CA GLN A 66 1.03 -0.01 6.64
C GLN A 66 2.25 -0.85 7.01
N TYR A 67 2.80 -1.61 6.07
CA TYR A 67 4.01 -2.39 6.30
C TYR A 67 5.21 -1.49 6.60
N VAL A 68 5.43 -0.43 5.82
CA VAL A 68 6.52 0.52 6.05
C VAL A 68 6.34 1.30 7.35
N GLU A 69 5.12 1.77 7.64
CA GLU A 69 4.79 2.42 8.92
C GLU A 69 5.07 1.49 10.11
N HIS A 70 4.77 0.20 9.98
CA HIS A 70 5.08 -0.81 10.99
C HIS A 70 6.59 -0.99 11.20
N LEU A 71 7.37 -1.05 10.11
CA LEU A 71 8.83 -1.12 10.20
C LEU A 71 9.44 0.11 10.87
N VAL A 72 8.96 1.31 10.52
CA VAL A 72 9.38 2.56 11.16
C VAL A 72 9.05 2.55 12.65
N ALA A 73 7.83 2.13 13.01
CA ALA A 73 7.42 2.03 14.42
C ALA A 73 8.31 1.06 15.21
N ILE A 74 8.65 -0.11 14.66
CA ILE A 74 9.57 -1.07 15.29
C ILE A 74 10.96 -0.47 15.46
N ARG A 75 11.46 0.25 14.44
CA ARG A 75 12.77 0.90 14.50
C ARG A 75 12.82 1.94 15.62
N THR A 76 11.83 2.83 15.69
CA THR A 76 11.75 3.88 16.74
C THR A 76 11.71 3.28 18.15
N GLN A 77 11.10 2.11 18.34
CA GLN A 77 11.06 1.43 19.63
C GLN A 77 12.40 0.80 20.03
N LYS A 78 13.27 0.49 19.07
CA LYS A 78 14.60 -0.09 19.34
C LYS A 78 15.62 0.97 19.80
N GLU A 79 15.35 2.24 19.51
CA GLU A 79 16.21 3.38 19.86
C GLU A 79 15.84 4.01 21.23
N ARG A 80 14.82 3.47 21.92
CA ARG A 80 14.40 3.86 23.29
C ARG A 80 14.78 2.80 24.30
#